data_AF-H6RRM9-F1
#
_entry.id   AF-H6RRM9-F1
#
_cell.length_a   1.000
_cell.length_b   1.000
_cell.length_c   1.000
_cell.angle_alpha   90.00
_cell.angle_beta   90.00
_cell.angle_gamma   90.00
#
_symmetry.space_group_name_H-M   'P 1'
#
loop_
_entity.id
_entity.type
_entity.pdbx_description
1 polymer ?
#
loop_
_entity_poly.entity_id
_entity_poly.type
_entity_poly.pdbx_seq_one_letter_code
_entity_poly.pdbx_strand_id
1 'polypeptide(L)'
;MLGMVGILAAALLLLLLAGIVVWAVSAPQPAAGRPLPARERVWRERAVAAARWSAAHDQVDGVTRVLLRRSCPGPDGHPEVLEERVFDTFPSDDPMWEARFTEAMAGARFRCSYLNTEEGQA
;
A
#
# COMPACT_ATOMS: atom_id res chain seq x y z
N MET A 1 3.62 -41.79 25.87
CA MET A 1 3.29 -41.15 24.58
C MET A 1 3.33 -39.61 24.63
N LEU A 2 2.95 -38.97 25.75
CA LEU A 2 3.02 -37.49 25.90
C LEU A 2 4.41 -36.88 25.64
N GLY A 3 5.50 -37.51 26.10
CA GLY A 3 6.85 -36.96 25.94
C GLY A 3 7.37 -36.94 24.50
N MET A 4 7.02 -37.96 23.71
CA MET A 4 7.41 -38.04 22.29
C MET A 4 6.67 -37.00 21.44
N VAL A 5 5.39 -36.76 21.76
CA VAL A 5 4.58 -35.72 21.11
C VAL A 5 5.15 -34.33 21.41
N GLY A 6 5.57 -34.09 22.65
CA GLY A 6 6.21 -32.81 23.04
C GLY A 6 7.53 -32.57 22.31
N ILE A 7 8.38 -33.59 22.16
CA ILE A 7 9.66 -33.48 21.44
C ILE A 7 9.42 -33.22 19.94
N LEU A 8 8.46 -33.90 19.32
CA LEU A 8 8.12 -33.68 17.92
C LEU A 8 7.55 -32.28 17.67
N ALA A 9 6.69 -31.78 18.58
CA ALA A 9 6.15 -30.42 18.49
C ALA A 9 7.25 -29.36 18.62
N ALA A 10 8.19 -29.53 19.56
CA ALA A 10 9.31 -28.61 19.73
C ALA A 10 10.25 -28.63 18.50
N ALA A 11 10.54 -29.81 17.94
CA ALA A 11 11.36 -29.93 16.74
C ALA A 11 10.70 -29.28 15.53
N LEU A 12 9.38 -29.45 15.36
CA LEU A 12 8.62 -28.83 14.26
C LEU A 12 8.61 -27.30 14.40
N LEU A 13 8.42 -26.79 15.62
CA LEU A 13 8.47 -25.36 15.90
C LEU A 13 9.86 -24.78 15.56
N LEU A 14 10.94 -25.46 15.95
CA LEU A 14 12.30 -25.03 15.64
C LEU A 14 12.57 -25.02 14.13
N LEU A 15 12.10 -26.03 13.39
CA LEU A 15 12.21 -26.07 11.94
C LEU A 15 11.43 -24.94 11.27
N LEU A 16 10.23 -24.64 11.77
CA LEU A 16 9.41 -23.54 11.28
C LEU A 16 10.08 -22.19 11.54
N LEU A 17 10.62 -21.97 12.74
CA LEU A 17 11.38 -20.77 13.08
C LEU A 17 12.64 -20.63 12.22
N ALA A 18 13.39 -21.71 12.03
CA ALA A 18 14.56 -21.72 11.15
C ALA A 18 14.18 -21.40 9.69
N GLY A 19 13.07 -21.95 9.20
CA GLY A 19 12.52 -21.64 7.88
C GLY A 19 12.13 -20.16 7.75
N ILE A 20 11.49 -19.58 8.76
CA ILE A 20 11.14 -18.15 8.79
C ILE A 20 12.40 -17.28 8.76
N VAL A 21 13.45 -17.63 9.52
CA VAL A 21 14.71 -16.89 9.54
C VAL A 21 15.40 -16.97 8.17
N VAL A 22 15.49 -18.16 7.56
CA VAL A 22 16.07 -18.33 6.23
C VAL A 22 15.28 -17.54 5.20
N TRP A 23 13.94 -17.58 5.26
CA TRP A 23 13.08 -16.83 4.36
C TRP A 23 13.24 -15.32 4.54
N ALA A 24 13.30 -14.81 5.77
CA ALA A 24 13.51 -13.40 6.07
C ALA A 24 14.90 -12.89 5.62
N VAL A 25 15.93 -13.71 5.72
CA VAL A 25 17.30 -13.38 5.24
C VAL A 25 17.39 -13.46 3.71
N SER A 26 16.61 -14.34 3.08
CA SER A 26 16.61 -14.56 1.63
C SER A 26 15.63 -13.65 0.89
N ALA A 27 14.68 -13.03 1.60
CA ALA A 27 13.78 -12.05 1.05
C ALA A 27 14.61 -10.85 0.53
N PRO A 28 14.38 -10.38 -0.71
CA PRO A 28 15.00 -9.17 -1.20
C PRO A 28 14.71 -8.02 -0.21
N GLN A 29 15.75 -7.51 0.45
CA GLN A 29 15.59 -6.32 1.26
C GLN A 29 15.13 -5.20 0.31
N PRO A 30 14.08 -4.43 0.66
CA PRO A 30 13.81 -3.19 -0.06
C PRO A 30 15.10 -2.39 -0.04
N ALA A 31 15.49 -1.83 -1.18
CA ALA A 31 16.77 -1.14 -1.36
C ALA A 31 16.86 0.12 -0.49
N ALA A 32 17.00 -0.05 0.81
CA ALA A 32 17.34 0.98 1.76
C ALA A 32 18.87 1.05 1.80
N GLY A 33 19.46 2.08 1.19
CA GLY A 33 20.79 2.50 1.64
C GLY A 33 21.83 2.89 0.61
N ARG A 34 21.53 3.06 -0.68
CA ARG A 34 22.41 3.87 -1.54
C ARG A 34 21.85 5.28 -1.66
N PRO A 35 22.57 6.33 -1.22
CA PRO A 35 22.15 7.69 -1.49
C PRO A 35 22.03 7.87 -3.00
N LEU A 36 20.83 8.26 -3.46
CA LEU A 36 20.62 8.62 -4.86
C LEU A 36 21.65 9.69 -5.27
N PRO A 37 22.21 9.65 -6.49
CA PRO A 37 22.98 10.76 -7.06
C PRO A 37 22.27 12.11 -6.86
N ALA A 38 23.02 13.20 -6.71
CA ALA A 38 22.45 14.52 -6.40
C ALA A 38 21.33 14.96 -7.35
N ARG A 39 21.49 14.64 -8.65
CA ARG A 39 20.48 14.90 -9.68
C ARG A 39 19.18 14.12 -9.44
N GLU A 40 19.28 12.85 -9.08
CA GLU A 40 18.14 11.99 -8.79
C GLU A 40 17.42 12.43 -7.51
N ARG A 41 18.16 12.91 -6.50
CA ARG A 41 17.54 13.50 -5.30
C ARG A 41 16.72 14.74 -5.62
N VAL A 42 17.27 15.69 -6.36
CA VAL A 42 16.55 16.91 -6.78
C VAL A 42 15.34 16.57 -7.64
N TRP A 43 15.47 15.60 -8.55
CA TRP A 43 14.33 15.10 -9.32
C TRP A 43 13.25 14.50 -8.42
N ARG A 44 13.63 13.68 -7.44
CA ARG A 44 12.70 13.04 -6.51
C ARG A 44 12.00 14.06 -5.61
N GLU A 45 12.72 15.04 -5.07
CA GLU A 45 12.15 16.14 -4.29
C GLU A 45 11.11 16.91 -5.11
N ARG A 46 11.40 17.20 -6.38
CA ARG A 46 10.44 17.84 -7.29
C ARG A 46 9.24 16.94 -7.59
N ALA A 47 9.46 15.65 -7.79
CA ALA A 47 8.38 14.68 -8.03
C ALA A 47 7.44 14.60 -6.81
N VAL A 48 7.99 14.54 -5.60
CA VAL A 48 7.24 14.53 -4.33
C VAL A 48 6.49 15.85 -4.13
N ALA A 49 7.12 16.99 -4.39
CA ALA A 49 6.44 18.30 -4.32
C ALA A 49 5.30 18.42 -5.36
N ALA A 50 5.47 17.82 -6.52
CA ALA A 50 4.46 17.75 -7.58
C ALA A 50 3.43 16.62 -7.37
N ALA A 51 3.51 15.85 -6.28
CA ALA A 51 2.60 14.75 -6.03
C ALA A 51 1.14 15.24 -5.97
N ARG A 52 0.22 14.39 -6.45
CA ARG A 52 -1.21 14.72 -6.53
C ARG A 52 -2.05 13.60 -5.95
N TRP A 53 -3.16 13.99 -5.33
CA TRP A 53 -4.21 13.10 -4.88
C TRP A 53 -5.05 12.62 -6.06
N SER A 54 -5.30 11.33 -6.13
CA SER A 54 -6.22 10.69 -7.08
C SER A 54 -7.09 9.65 -6.37
N ALA A 55 -8.30 9.44 -6.91
CA ALA A 55 -9.18 8.39 -6.43
C ALA A 55 -8.75 7.04 -7.01
N ALA A 56 -8.70 6.02 -6.16
CA ALA A 56 -8.43 4.65 -6.53
C ALA A 56 -9.42 3.71 -5.82
N HIS A 57 -9.42 2.44 -6.21
CA HIS A 57 -10.13 1.41 -5.46
C HIS A 57 -9.32 0.12 -5.50
N ASP A 58 -9.58 -0.74 -4.53
CA ASP A 58 -9.19 -2.14 -4.57
C ASP A 58 -10.26 -3.02 -3.93
N GLN A 59 -10.06 -4.32 -4.05
CA GLN A 59 -10.85 -5.34 -3.38
C GLN A 59 -9.90 -6.21 -2.56
N VAL A 60 -10.12 -6.28 -1.26
CA VAL A 60 -9.33 -7.08 -0.33
C VAL A 60 -10.28 -7.84 0.58
N ASP A 61 -10.11 -9.16 0.69
CA ASP A 61 -10.90 -10.02 1.58
C ASP A 61 -12.44 -9.87 1.42
N GLY A 62 -12.92 -9.71 0.18
CA GLY A 62 -14.34 -9.55 -0.11
C GLY A 62 -14.90 -8.17 0.23
N VAL A 63 -14.05 -7.19 0.54
CA VAL A 63 -14.42 -5.80 0.79
C VAL A 63 -13.88 -4.93 -0.33
N THR A 64 -14.74 -4.12 -0.92
CA THR A 64 -14.34 -3.04 -1.82
C THR A 64 -13.94 -1.84 -0.98
N ARG A 65 -12.74 -1.31 -1.22
CA ARG A 65 -12.26 -0.08 -0.60
C ARG A 65 -12.08 0.99 -1.65
N VAL A 66 -12.67 2.15 -1.43
CA VAL A 66 -12.38 3.36 -2.20
C VAL A 66 -11.31 4.14 -1.45
N LEU A 67 -10.28 4.57 -2.17
CA LEU A 67 -9.04 5.10 -1.62
C LEU A 67 -8.75 6.48 -2.22
N LEU A 68 -8.08 7.32 -1.43
CA LEU A 68 -7.40 8.52 -1.89
C LEU A 68 -5.91 8.22 -1.86
N ARG A 69 -5.23 8.29 -3.01
CA ARG A 69 -3.79 8.05 -3.12
C ARG A 69 -3.08 9.32 -3.53
N ARG A 70 -2.09 9.74 -2.75
CA ARG A 70 -1.15 10.79 -3.16
C ARG A 70 0.05 10.12 -3.79
N SER A 71 0.26 10.36 -5.08
CA SER A 71 1.32 9.68 -5.83
C SER A 71 2.19 10.66 -6.61
N CYS A 72 3.43 10.26 -6.88
CA CYS A 72 4.33 10.92 -7.82
C CYS A 72 4.88 9.89 -8.83
N PRO A 73 5.45 10.33 -9.96
CA PRO A 73 6.21 9.43 -10.82
C PRO A 73 7.38 8.83 -10.03
N GLY A 74 7.53 7.50 -10.08
CA GLY A 74 8.67 6.76 -9.56
C GLY A 74 9.85 6.78 -10.54
N PRO A 75 11.04 6.38 -10.10
CA PRO A 75 12.25 6.38 -10.92
C PRO A 75 12.19 5.41 -12.11
N ASP A 76 11.32 4.40 -12.03
CA ASP A 76 11.01 3.42 -13.07
C ASP A 76 9.87 3.86 -14.00
N GLY A 77 9.29 5.04 -13.77
CA GLY A 77 8.13 5.56 -14.52
C GLY A 77 6.78 5.04 -14.01
N HIS A 78 6.76 4.13 -13.03
CA HIS A 78 5.52 3.71 -12.39
C HIS A 78 5.13 4.67 -11.26
N PRO A 79 3.83 4.87 -10.96
CA PRO A 79 3.42 5.72 -9.86
C PRO A 79 3.93 5.19 -8.51
N GLU A 80 4.72 6.00 -7.79
CA GLU A 80 5.08 5.78 -6.38
C GLU A 80 3.98 6.39 -5.51
N VAL A 81 3.30 5.57 -4.70
CA VAL A 81 2.29 6.03 -3.75
C VAL A 81 3.01 6.52 -2.49
N LEU A 82 2.88 7.80 -2.19
CA LEU A 82 3.49 8.46 -1.03
C LEU A 82 2.57 8.41 0.19
N GLU A 83 1.26 8.49 -0.05
CA GLU A 83 0.25 8.43 1.00
C GLU A 83 -1.02 7.77 0.48
N GLU A 84 -1.69 7.00 1.34
CA GLU A 84 -2.97 6.36 1.05
C GLU A 84 -3.94 6.57 2.22
N ARG A 85 -5.19 6.91 1.90
CA ARG A 85 -6.28 7.06 2.86
C ARG A 85 -7.50 6.30 2.37
N VAL A 86 -8.16 5.57 3.25
CA VAL A 86 -9.46 4.95 2.94
C VAL A 86 -10.54 6.03 2.97
N PHE A 87 -11.32 6.12 1.89
CA PHE A 87 -12.46 7.03 1.76
C PHE A 87 -13.76 6.36 2.18
N ASP A 88 -14.02 5.14 1.67
CA ASP A 88 -15.19 4.34 2.02
C ASP A 88 -14.90 2.84 1.84
N THR A 89 -15.69 2.00 2.51
CA THR A 89 -15.60 0.53 2.41
C THR A 89 -16.97 -0.11 2.42
N PHE A 90 -17.18 -1.11 1.58
CA PHE A 90 -18.42 -1.88 1.53
C PHE A 90 -18.19 -3.31 1.03
N PRO A 91 -19.08 -4.27 1.36
CA PRO A 91 -18.97 -5.64 0.89
C PRO A 91 -18.96 -5.69 -0.64
N SER A 92 -18.10 -6.54 -1.19
CA SER A 92 -18.01 -6.73 -2.65
C SER A 92 -19.18 -7.54 -3.23
N ASP A 93 -19.91 -8.24 -2.39
CA ASP A 93 -21.13 -8.97 -2.73
C ASP A 93 -22.42 -8.19 -2.39
N ASP A 94 -22.29 -6.90 -2.04
CA ASP A 94 -23.44 -6.03 -1.77
C ASP A 94 -24.36 -5.96 -3.02
N PRO A 95 -25.66 -6.26 -2.92
CA PRO A 95 -26.57 -6.16 -4.06
C PRO A 95 -26.69 -4.73 -4.61
N MET A 96 -26.34 -3.71 -3.81
CA MET A 96 -26.28 -2.30 -4.19
C MET A 96 -24.87 -1.82 -4.53
N TRP A 97 -23.92 -2.75 -4.75
CA TRP A 97 -22.51 -2.45 -4.97
C TRP A 97 -22.28 -1.36 -6.03
N GLU A 98 -22.93 -1.43 -7.18
CA GLU A 98 -22.73 -0.47 -8.28
C GLU A 98 -23.10 0.97 -7.88
N ALA A 99 -24.21 1.13 -7.17
CA ALA A 99 -24.66 2.43 -6.70
C ALA A 99 -23.70 3.01 -5.65
N ARG A 100 -23.33 2.18 -4.66
CA ARG A 100 -22.37 2.58 -3.61
C ARG A 100 -21.00 2.90 -4.18
N PHE A 101 -20.50 2.09 -5.11
CA PHE A 101 -19.22 2.31 -5.76
C PHE A 101 -19.22 3.60 -6.57
N THR A 102 -20.27 3.84 -7.36
CA THR A 102 -20.39 5.07 -8.15
C THR A 102 -20.41 6.31 -7.27
N GLU A 103 -21.21 6.29 -6.21
CA GLU A 103 -21.31 7.38 -5.24
C GLU A 103 -19.99 7.61 -4.51
N ALA A 104 -19.39 6.55 -3.97
CA ALA A 104 -18.12 6.62 -3.26
C ALA A 104 -16.97 7.12 -4.17
N MET A 105 -16.89 6.65 -5.42
CA MET A 105 -15.90 7.13 -6.38
C MET A 105 -16.11 8.60 -6.77
N ALA A 106 -17.36 9.06 -6.91
CA ALA A 106 -17.66 10.47 -7.16
C ALA A 106 -17.22 11.34 -5.97
N GLY A 107 -17.56 10.93 -4.75
CA GLY A 107 -17.13 11.58 -3.51
C GLY A 107 -15.60 11.63 -3.35
N ALA A 108 -14.93 10.51 -3.65
CA ALA A 108 -13.47 10.43 -3.61
C ALA A 108 -12.80 11.38 -4.61
N ARG A 109 -13.31 11.44 -5.86
CA ARG A 109 -12.80 12.38 -6.88
C ARG A 109 -12.99 13.83 -6.46
N PHE A 110 -14.15 14.17 -5.90
CA PHE A 110 -14.41 15.51 -5.36
C PHE A 110 -13.43 15.84 -4.23
N ARG A 111 -13.23 14.91 -3.28
CA ARG A 111 -12.29 15.10 -2.17
C ARG A 111 -10.85 15.25 -2.65
N CYS A 112 -10.40 14.47 -3.62
CA CYS A 112 -9.08 14.63 -4.23
C CYS A 112 -8.91 16.00 -4.89
N SER A 113 -9.92 16.50 -5.60
CA SER A 113 -9.87 17.85 -6.17
C SER A 113 -9.67 18.90 -5.09
N TYR A 114 -10.41 18.81 -3.99
CA TYR A 114 -10.27 19.72 -2.87
C TYR A 114 -8.88 19.66 -2.23
N LEU A 115 -8.38 18.46 -1.93
CA LEU A 115 -7.04 18.26 -1.35
C LEU A 115 -5.94 18.83 -2.25
N ASN A 116 -6.03 18.62 -3.57
CA ASN A 116 -5.07 19.17 -4.52
C ASN A 116 -5.11 20.69 -4.61
N THR A 117 -6.25 21.32 -4.33
CA THR A 117 -6.37 22.79 -4.26
C THR A 117 -5.77 23.32 -2.97
N GLU A 118 -6.02 22.70 -1.82
CA GLU A 118 -5.47 23.15 -0.53
C GLU A 118 -3.97 22.90 -0.42
N GLU A 119 -3.51 21.67 -0.69
CA GLU A 119 -2.09 21.31 -0.59
C GLU A 119 -1.26 21.90 -1.73
N GLY A 120 -1.89 22.24 -2.86
CA GLY A 120 -1.21 22.89 -3.99
C GLY A 120 -0.92 24.38 -3.77
N GLN A 121 -1.45 24.99 -2.71
CA GLN A 121 -1.22 26.40 -2.35
C GLN A 121 -0.25 26.59 -1.18
N ALA A 122 0.26 25.50 -0.60
CA ALA A 122 1.27 25.52 0.47
C ALA A 122 2.70 25.43 -0.11
#